data_AF-A0A260Z9M3-F1
#
_entry.id   AF-A0A260Z9M3-F1
#
_cell.length_a   1.000
_cell.length_b   1.000
_cell.length_c   1.000
_cell.angle_alpha   90.00
_cell.angle_beta   90.00
_cell.angle_gamma   90.00
#
_symmetry.space_group_name_H-M   'P 1'
#
loop_
_entity.id
_entity.type
_entity.pdbx_description
1 polymer ?
#
loop_
_entity_poly.entity_id
_entity_poly.type
_entity_poly.pdbx_seq_one_letter_code
_entity_poly.pdbx_strand_id
1 'polypeptide(L)'
;MKLYSVHVLHKDVGTEAVRIFKSESDLSSFSFFQRGSVQEFMTFTSKLLVERSGPGTRSSVKENEYLVHCYVRNDGLSAVCVADSEYQQRVAMSFLGRVLDDFTSKVPAVQWPGIKSEKDCSYSGLKELLDRWQNPREADPMTRVQEEVEETKMVMHNTIQSVLDRGEKLDDLVKKSENLSDQSKMFYTSARKMNNHCMAPPPPLATLSLLILLFFIGEIRCVAVSKEVGILADTDTLEYVHTVWRHGDRTPAEYLFPEDSRKWPEGIGELTEEGAAQQYRLGQWLRKRYGSWLGEKFNRNTIYIRSSDYNRTLMSAQANMAGLFPPKHAISEGLMWQPIPVHTRPKPMDKELYEEVSCPTAEIEMNKQWKSEKANGIRQKFAAELKFFSEKLNLQDMELKATIFSRVNDLYNEVSQLEFHTDTLRRLRGGTLLEEIFHRFSDKSRGKLGNEAKFYAYSAHDSTIAALLATLGIFYEIYPKYATCLLIEMHKMPNETRVIRVFHKNDTDIDRLIEYSIPGCDAPCTLEGLGKDLSKYFPDDWEKECGLVQGGEVVYL
;
A
#
# COMPACT_ATOMS: atom_id res chain seq x y z
N MET A 1 -6.01 1.67 -16.32
CA MET A 1 -7.25 0.91 -16.56
C MET A 1 -7.17 0.09 -17.85
N LYS A 2 -7.10 -1.24 -17.72
CA LYS A 2 -6.91 -2.18 -18.83
C LYS A 2 -7.49 -3.56 -18.51
N LEU A 3 -8.13 -4.18 -19.50
CA LEU A 3 -8.44 -5.61 -19.49
C LEU A 3 -7.31 -6.38 -20.17
N TYR A 4 -6.68 -7.30 -19.46
CA TYR A 4 -5.56 -8.08 -20.00
C TYR A 4 -6.01 -9.38 -20.65
N SER A 5 -7.05 -10.02 -20.11
CA SER A 5 -7.58 -11.26 -20.68
C SER A 5 -9.02 -11.51 -20.27
N VAL A 6 -9.69 -12.32 -21.08
CA VAL A 6 -11.02 -12.86 -20.80
C VAL A 6 -11.06 -14.33 -21.21
N HIS A 7 -11.73 -15.13 -20.39
CA HIS A 7 -11.84 -16.58 -20.55
C HIS A 7 -13.31 -16.99 -20.39
N VAL A 8 -13.79 -17.82 -21.29
CA VAL A 8 -15.06 -18.54 -21.16
C VAL A 8 -14.74 -19.98 -20.78
N LEU A 9 -15.26 -20.41 -19.63
CA LEU A 9 -15.03 -21.72 -19.04
C LEU A 9 -16.37 -22.41 -18.75
N HIS A 10 -16.32 -23.72 -18.54
CA HIS A 10 -17.45 -24.51 -18.09
C HIS A 10 -17.04 -25.43 -16.96
N LYS A 11 -17.68 -25.24 -15.79
CA LYS A 11 -17.55 -26.09 -14.62
C LYS A 11 -18.57 -27.21 -14.71
N ASP A 12 -18.10 -28.44 -14.78
CA ASP A 12 -18.99 -29.61 -14.76
C ASP A 12 -19.52 -29.83 -13.33
N VAL A 13 -20.83 -29.70 -13.13
CA VAL A 13 -21.47 -29.76 -11.81
C VAL A 13 -21.31 -31.13 -11.15
N GLY A 14 -21.06 -32.20 -11.92
CA GLY A 14 -20.91 -33.57 -11.39
C GLY A 14 -19.48 -33.95 -11.01
N THR A 15 -18.46 -33.32 -11.62
CA THR A 15 -17.04 -33.68 -11.42
C THR A 15 -16.17 -32.53 -10.92
N GLU A 16 -16.74 -31.33 -10.81
CA GLU A 16 -16.05 -30.06 -10.56
C GLU A 16 -14.94 -29.71 -11.56
N ALA A 17 -14.77 -30.51 -12.62
CA ALA A 17 -13.77 -30.28 -13.65
C ALA A 17 -14.11 -29.04 -14.46
N VAL A 18 -13.12 -28.17 -14.64
CA VAL A 18 -13.26 -26.94 -15.43
C VAL A 18 -12.59 -27.09 -16.79
N ARG A 19 -13.37 -26.88 -17.85
CA ARG A 19 -12.92 -26.85 -19.25
C ARG A 19 -12.91 -25.42 -19.76
N ILE A 20 -11.87 -25.06 -20.51
CA ILE A 20 -11.79 -23.76 -21.19
C ILE A 20 -12.42 -23.91 -22.56
N PHE A 21 -13.46 -23.12 -22.84
CA PHE A 21 -14.11 -23.09 -24.14
C PHE A 21 -13.45 -22.09 -25.07
N LYS A 22 -13.09 -20.91 -24.57
CA LYS A 22 -12.37 -19.91 -25.37
C LYS A 22 -11.64 -18.92 -24.47
N SER A 23 -10.47 -18.46 -24.91
CA SER A 23 -9.72 -17.36 -24.28
C SER A 23 -9.29 -16.31 -25.29
N GLU A 24 -9.13 -15.07 -24.84
CA GLU A 24 -8.50 -13.99 -25.60
C GLU A 24 -7.76 -13.06 -24.62
N SER A 25 -6.59 -12.55 -25.05
CA SER A 25 -5.73 -11.70 -24.22
C SER A 25 -5.15 -10.52 -25.00
N ASP A 26 -5.10 -9.35 -24.36
CA ASP A 26 -4.29 -8.20 -24.80
C ASP A 26 -3.08 -8.04 -23.85
N LEU A 27 -1.95 -8.61 -24.27
CA LEU A 27 -0.69 -8.57 -23.55
C LEU A 27 0.30 -7.56 -24.16
N SER A 28 -0.18 -6.57 -24.90
CA SER A 28 0.66 -5.55 -25.55
C SER A 28 1.54 -4.77 -24.57
N SER A 29 1.09 -4.62 -23.31
CA SER A 29 1.80 -3.95 -22.21
C SER A 29 2.93 -4.79 -21.60
N PHE A 30 3.00 -6.10 -21.91
CA PHE A 30 4.08 -6.97 -21.44
C PHE A 30 5.17 -7.10 -22.49
N SER A 31 6.42 -7.27 -22.03
CA SER A 31 7.57 -7.56 -22.90
C SER A 31 7.29 -8.79 -23.75
N PHE A 32 7.70 -8.75 -25.02
CA PHE A 32 7.51 -9.84 -25.98
C PHE A 32 7.92 -11.22 -25.42
N PHE A 33 9.04 -11.27 -24.69
CA PHE A 33 9.58 -12.50 -24.11
C PHE A 33 8.80 -13.03 -22.90
N GLN A 34 7.93 -12.22 -22.30
CA GLN A 34 7.14 -12.57 -21.11
C GLN A 34 5.68 -12.94 -21.46
N ARG A 35 5.17 -12.51 -22.62
CA ARG A 35 3.76 -12.66 -23.01
C ARG A 35 3.26 -14.10 -22.90
N GLY A 36 4.05 -15.08 -23.35
CA GLY A 36 3.67 -16.50 -23.27
C GLY A 36 3.46 -16.96 -21.82
N SER A 37 4.39 -16.65 -20.92
CA SER A 37 4.29 -17.03 -19.52
C SER A 37 3.18 -16.30 -18.76
N VAL A 38 2.95 -15.02 -19.08
CA VAL A 38 1.84 -14.25 -18.51
C VAL A 38 0.51 -14.82 -18.95
N GLN A 39 0.38 -15.18 -20.24
CA GLN A 39 -0.84 -15.81 -20.76
C GLN A 39 -1.13 -17.14 -20.06
N GLU A 40 -0.13 -18.03 -19.97
CA GLU A 40 -0.27 -19.33 -19.27
C GLU A 40 -0.71 -19.14 -17.81
N PHE A 41 -0.18 -18.13 -17.12
CA PHE A 41 -0.53 -17.86 -15.73
C PHE A 41 -1.94 -17.28 -15.56
N MET A 42 -2.38 -16.37 -16.44
CA MET A 42 -3.75 -15.85 -16.44
C MET A 42 -4.77 -16.97 -16.70
N THR A 43 -4.45 -17.88 -17.62
CA THR A 43 -5.25 -19.06 -17.91
C THR A 43 -5.35 -19.99 -16.70
N PHE A 44 -4.21 -20.29 -16.07
CA PHE A 44 -4.15 -21.11 -14.85
C PHE A 44 -4.98 -20.51 -13.72
N THR A 45 -4.81 -19.22 -13.44
CA THR A 45 -5.51 -18.51 -12.35
C THR A 45 -7.01 -18.46 -12.61
N SER A 46 -7.42 -18.24 -13.86
CA SER A 46 -8.84 -18.22 -14.25
C SER A 46 -9.51 -19.58 -14.05
N LYS A 47 -8.83 -20.67 -14.44
CA LYS A 47 -9.31 -22.03 -14.23
C LYS A 47 -9.45 -22.36 -12.74
N LEU A 48 -8.40 -22.10 -11.96
CA LEU A 48 -8.38 -22.31 -10.51
C LEU A 48 -9.53 -21.56 -9.81
N LEU A 49 -9.77 -20.31 -10.18
CA LEU A 49 -10.82 -19.51 -9.57
C LEU A 49 -12.23 -20.08 -9.83
N VAL A 50 -12.50 -20.55 -11.05
CA VAL A 50 -13.77 -21.22 -11.37
C VAL A 50 -13.90 -22.54 -10.62
N GLU A 51 -12.83 -23.34 -10.54
CA GLU A 51 -12.81 -24.60 -9.80
C GLU A 51 -13.22 -24.38 -8.34
N ARG A 52 -12.71 -23.30 -7.72
CA ARG A 52 -12.96 -22.96 -6.31
C ARG A 52 -14.25 -22.14 -6.07
N SER A 53 -14.91 -21.67 -7.13
CA SER A 53 -16.15 -20.89 -7.02
C SER A 53 -17.39 -21.78 -7.13
N GLY A 54 -18.41 -21.50 -6.32
CA GLY A 54 -19.69 -22.23 -6.37
C GLY A 54 -20.56 -21.81 -7.58
N PRO A 55 -21.47 -22.66 -8.07
CA PRO A 55 -22.46 -22.26 -9.07
C PRO A 55 -23.30 -21.06 -8.60
N GLY A 56 -23.61 -20.15 -9.52
CA GLY A 56 -24.41 -18.95 -9.24
C GLY A 56 -23.66 -17.84 -8.50
N THR A 57 -22.34 -17.89 -8.43
CA THR A 57 -21.52 -16.91 -7.69
C THR A 57 -20.84 -15.90 -8.60
N ARG A 58 -20.72 -14.67 -8.09
CA ARG A 58 -19.84 -13.63 -8.64
C ARG A 58 -18.75 -13.36 -7.61
N SER A 59 -17.49 -13.55 -7.99
CA SER A 59 -16.34 -13.42 -7.11
C SER A 59 -15.26 -12.53 -7.71
N SER A 60 -14.45 -11.91 -6.87
CA SER A 60 -13.31 -11.12 -7.31
C SER A 60 -12.13 -11.36 -6.39
N VAL A 61 -10.98 -11.62 -7.00
CA VAL A 61 -9.73 -11.93 -6.30
C VAL A 61 -8.68 -10.91 -6.71
N LYS A 62 -7.99 -10.33 -5.73
CA LYS A 62 -6.81 -9.50 -5.98
C LYS A 62 -5.54 -10.36 -5.98
N GLU A 63 -4.69 -10.20 -6.97
CA GLU A 63 -3.36 -10.80 -7.04
C GLU A 63 -2.36 -9.70 -7.43
N ASN A 64 -1.61 -9.19 -6.45
CA ASN A 64 -0.76 -8.00 -6.60
C ASN A 64 -1.56 -6.78 -7.10
N GLU A 65 -1.20 -6.25 -8.27
CA GLU A 65 -1.84 -5.09 -8.91
C GLU A 65 -2.99 -5.48 -9.86
N TYR A 66 -3.24 -6.78 -10.02
CA TYR A 66 -4.25 -7.32 -10.91
C TYR A 66 -5.49 -7.74 -10.12
N LEU A 67 -6.65 -7.53 -10.72
CA LEU A 67 -7.93 -8.06 -10.26
C LEU A 67 -8.41 -9.14 -11.23
N VAL A 68 -8.78 -10.29 -10.67
CA VAL A 68 -9.39 -11.39 -11.40
C VAL A 68 -10.85 -11.45 -11.00
N HIS A 69 -11.73 -11.09 -11.92
CA HIS A 69 -13.18 -11.11 -11.71
C HIS A 69 -13.74 -12.38 -12.33
N CYS A 70 -14.64 -13.05 -11.62
CA CYS A 70 -15.25 -14.31 -12.04
C CYS A 70 -16.76 -14.27 -11.86
N TYR A 71 -17.47 -14.82 -12.84
CA TYR A 71 -18.89 -15.09 -12.77
C TYR A 71 -19.13 -16.54 -13.18
N VAL A 72 -19.66 -17.36 -12.25
CA VAL A 72 -20.07 -18.75 -12.47
C VAL A 72 -21.59 -18.82 -12.44
N ARG A 73 -22.23 -19.21 -13.55
CA ARG A 73 -23.70 -19.40 -13.61
C ARG A 73 -24.12 -20.72 -12.95
N ASN A 74 -25.42 -20.85 -12.69
CA ASN A 74 -26.02 -22.08 -12.13
C ASN A 74 -25.88 -23.30 -13.07
N ASP A 75 -25.78 -23.09 -14.38
CA ASP A 75 -25.58 -24.14 -15.38
C ASP A 75 -24.09 -24.48 -15.61
N GLY A 76 -23.18 -23.94 -14.79
CA GLY A 76 -21.74 -24.21 -14.86
C GLY A 76 -20.99 -23.35 -15.88
N LEU A 77 -21.69 -22.64 -16.77
CA LEU A 77 -21.06 -21.71 -17.70
C LEU A 77 -20.46 -20.51 -16.95
N SER A 78 -19.19 -20.22 -17.18
CA SER A 78 -18.42 -19.27 -16.39
C SER A 78 -17.60 -18.33 -17.27
N ALA A 79 -17.44 -17.09 -16.82
CA ALA A 79 -16.52 -16.14 -17.44
C ALA A 79 -15.56 -15.57 -16.39
N VAL A 80 -14.31 -15.38 -16.79
CA VAL A 80 -13.28 -14.74 -15.96
C VAL A 80 -12.56 -13.68 -16.77
N CYS A 81 -12.34 -12.50 -16.20
CA CYS A 81 -11.46 -11.50 -16.78
C CYS A 81 -10.38 -11.07 -15.81
N VAL A 82 -9.18 -10.81 -16.35
CA VAL A 82 -8.06 -10.24 -15.59
C VAL A 82 -7.91 -8.78 -16.01
N ALA A 83 -7.94 -7.89 -15.03
CA ALA A 83 -7.84 -6.46 -15.22
C ALA A 83 -6.80 -5.85 -14.29
N ASP A 84 -6.39 -4.60 -14.53
CA ASP A 84 -5.66 -3.83 -13.52
C ASP A 84 -6.59 -3.39 -12.39
N SER A 85 -6.00 -2.99 -11.27
CA SER A 85 -6.76 -2.54 -10.09
C SER A 85 -7.60 -1.27 -10.30
N GLU A 86 -7.37 -0.53 -11.39
CA GLU A 86 -8.14 0.65 -11.75
C GLU A 86 -9.42 0.32 -12.53
N TYR A 87 -9.51 -0.88 -13.11
CA TYR A 87 -10.70 -1.31 -13.84
C TYR A 87 -11.87 -1.54 -12.89
N GLN A 88 -12.95 -0.77 -13.09
CA GLN A 88 -14.08 -0.77 -12.17
C GLN A 88 -14.73 -2.15 -12.11
N GLN A 89 -14.76 -2.74 -10.90
CA GLN A 89 -15.31 -4.07 -10.65
C GLN A 89 -16.75 -4.24 -11.18
N ARG A 90 -17.59 -3.21 -11.05
CA ARG A 90 -18.97 -3.23 -11.57
C ARG A 90 -18.98 -3.42 -13.09
N VAL A 91 -18.15 -2.67 -13.81
CA VAL A 91 -18.03 -2.76 -15.27
C VAL A 91 -17.48 -4.12 -15.67
N ALA A 92 -16.51 -4.66 -14.93
CA ALA A 92 -15.99 -6.01 -15.16
C ALA A 92 -17.09 -7.07 -15.01
N MET A 93 -17.97 -6.98 -14.01
CA MET A 93 -19.08 -7.94 -13.85
C MET A 93 -20.10 -7.83 -14.98
N SER A 94 -20.46 -6.62 -15.40
CA SER A 94 -21.34 -6.40 -16.55
C SER A 94 -20.72 -6.96 -17.84
N PHE A 95 -19.40 -6.77 -18.01
CA PHE A 95 -18.63 -7.34 -19.12
C PHE A 95 -18.73 -8.86 -19.13
N LEU A 96 -18.50 -9.52 -17.99
CA LEU A 96 -18.60 -10.98 -17.88
C LEU A 96 -20.01 -11.48 -18.20
N GLY A 97 -21.06 -10.80 -17.71
CA GLY A 97 -22.45 -11.10 -18.08
C GLY A 97 -22.66 -11.03 -19.59
N ARG A 98 -22.22 -9.95 -20.23
CA ARG A 98 -22.34 -9.76 -21.67
C ARG A 98 -21.58 -10.81 -22.48
N VAL A 99 -20.39 -11.20 -22.04
CA VAL A 99 -19.60 -12.28 -22.65
C VAL A 99 -20.35 -13.60 -22.61
N LEU A 100 -20.96 -13.94 -21.48
CA LEU A 100 -21.73 -15.17 -21.32
C LEU A 100 -23.01 -15.18 -22.18
N ASP A 101 -23.69 -14.05 -22.29
CA ASP A 101 -24.88 -13.91 -23.13
C ASP A 101 -24.54 -14.03 -24.62
N ASP A 102 -23.49 -13.33 -25.08
CA ASP A 102 -23.03 -13.42 -26.47
C ASP A 102 -22.55 -14.84 -26.80
N PHE A 103 -21.81 -15.49 -25.90
CA PHE A 103 -21.38 -16.87 -26.06
C PHE A 103 -22.58 -17.82 -26.20
N THR A 104 -23.55 -17.74 -25.28
CA THR A 104 -24.73 -18.62 -25.28
C THR A 104 -25.58 -18.43 -26.54
N SER A 105 -25.65 -17.21 -27.07
CA SER A 105 -26.39 -16.91 -28.31
C SER A 105 -25.78 -17.58 -29.55
N LYS A 106 -24.46 -17.81 -29.57
CA LYS A 106 -23.72 -18.39 -30.71
C LYS A 106 -23.37 -19.86 -30.51
N VAL A 107 -23.24 -20.32 -29.26
CA VAL A 107 -22.89 -21.69 -28.88
C VAL A 107 -23.91 -22.23 -27.86
N PRO A 108 -25.00 -22.85 -28.34
CA PRO A 108 -26.04 -23.39 -27.46
C PRO A 108 -25.55 -24.52 -26.54
N ALA A 109 -26.22 -24.69 -25.39
CA ALA A 109 -25.84 -25.67 -24.36
C ALA A 109 -25.68 -27.12 -24.84
N VAL A 110 -26.43 -27.51 -25.87
CA VAL A 110 -26.35 -28.84 -26.50
C VAL A 110 -24.96 -29.14 -27.09
N GLN A 111 -24.19 -28.10 -27.46
CA GLN A 111 -22.87 -28.24 -28.06
C GLN A 111 -21.74 -28.32 -27.02
N TRP A 112 -21.98 -27.85 -25.78
CA TRP A 112 -20.96 -27.76 -24.72
C TRP A 112 -20.30 -29.11 -24.36
N PRO A 113 -21.00 -30.26 -24.34
CA PRO A 113 -20.35 -31.56 -24.11
C PRO A 113 -19.32 -31.94 -25.17
N GLY A 114 -19.48 -31.43 -26.41
CA GLY A 114 -18.56 -31.70 -27.52
C GLY A 114 -17.26 -30.87 -27.47
N ILE A 115 -17.23 -29.79 -26.68
CA ILE A 115 -16.07 -28.90 -26.57
C ILE A 115 -15.10 -29.47 -25.54
N LYS A 116 -14.03 -30.11 -26.00
CA LYS A 116 -12.98 -30.67 -25.14
C LYS A 116 -11.81 -29.71 -24.96
N SER A 117 -11.55 -28.88 -25.96
CA SER A 117 -10.50 -27.87 -25.98
C SER A 117 -10.95 -26.62 -26.73
N GLU A 118 -10.19 -25.53 -26.64
CA GLU A 118 -10.49 -24.29 -27.37
C GLU A 118 -10.58 -24.45 -28.90
N LYS A 119 -9.93 -25.49 -29.45
CA LYS A 119 -9.97 -25.81 -30.88
C LYS A 119 -11.33 -26.34 -31.33
N ASP A 120 -12.08 -26.93 -30.42
CA ASP A 120 -13.41 -27.50 -30.68
C ASP A 120 -14.50 -26.42 -30.58
N CYS A 121 -14.16 -25.20 -30.16
CA CYS A 121 -15.08 -24.09 -30.00
C CYS A 121 -15.00 -23.11 -31.17
N SER A 122 -16.09 -23.00 -31.94
CA SER A 122 -16.23 -22.11 -33.09
C SER A 122 -16.50 -20.64 -32.73
N TYR A 123 -16.60 -20.31 -31.43
CA TYR A 123 -16.86 -18.96 -30.97
C TYR A 123 -15.71 -18.00 -31.30
N SER A 124 -16.03 -16.88 -31.95
CA SER A 124 -15.05 -15.86 -32.40
C SER A 124 -15.34 -14.44 -31.86
N GLY A 125 -16.44 -14.24 -31.11
CA GLY A 125 -16.86 -12.92 -30.64
C GLY A 125 -16.00 -12.34 -29.50
N LEU A 126 -15.15 -13.16 -28.88
CA LEU A 126 -14.44 -12.78 -27.65
C LEU A 126 -13.48 -11.61 -27.85
N LYS A 127 -12.81 -11.55 -29.00
CA LYS A 127 -11.85 -10.51 -29.34
C LYS A 127 -12.49 -9.14 -29.48
N GLU A 128 -13.59 -9.06 -30.23
CA GLU A 128 -14.34 -7.82 -30.42
C GLU A 128 -14.89 -7.31 -29.08
N LEU A 129 -15.37 -8.22 -28.22
CA LEU A 129 -15.83 -7.87 -26.88
C LEU A 129 -14.68 -7.35 -26.00
N LEU A 130 -13.52 -8.03 -26.00
CA LEU A 130 -12.36 -7.57 -25.24
C LEU A 130 -11.92 -6.17 -25.68
N ASP A 131 -11.79 -5.93 -26.99
CA ASP A 131 -11.36 -4.66 -27.56
C ASP A 131 -12.34 -3.52 -27.25
N ARG A 132 -13.65 -3.77 -27.41
CA ARG A 132 -14.71 -2.78 -27.13
C ARG A 132 -14.78 -2.40 -25.64
N TRP A 133 -14.56 -3.37 -24.75
CA TRP A 133 -14.64 -3.15 -23.31
C TRP A 133 -13.33 -2.66 -22.68
N GLN A 134 -12.27 -2.41 -23.47
CA GLN A 134 -11.08 -1.70 -23.00
C GLN A 134 -11.41 -0.27 -22.54
N ASN A 135 -12.44 0.37 -23.11
CA ASN A 135 -12.92 1.68 -22.70
C ASN A 135 -14.29 1.55 -21.99
N PRO A 136 -14.34 1.55 -20.65
CA PRO A 136 -15.58 1.50 -19.86
C PRO A 136 -16.62 2.56 -20.17
N ARG A 137 -16.25 3.67 -20.82
CA ARG A 137 -17.20 4.70 -21.26
C ARG A 137 -17.95 4.30 -22.54
N GLU A 138 -17.37 3.41 -23.35
CA GLU A 138 -17.96 2.86 -24.58
C GLU A 138 -18.72 1.55 -24.32
N ALA A 139 -18.63 1.01 -23.11
CA ALA A 139 -19.42 -0.11 -22.63
C ALA A 139 -20.88 0.32 -22.35
N ASP A 140 -21.64 0.54 -23.42
CA ASP A 140 -23.10 0.69 -23.60
C ASP A 140 -23.93 1.46 -22.53
N PRO A 141 -24.78 2.44 -22.92
CA PRO A 141 -25.73 3.14 -22.03
C PRO A 141 -26.75 2.25 -21.29
N MET A 142 -26.83 0.95 -21.62
CA MET A 142 -27.63 -0.06 -20.94
C MET A 142 -27.17 -0.33 -19.50
N THR A 143 -25.90 -0.03 -19.17
CA THR A 143 -25.37 -0.12 -17.80
C THR A 143 -26.12 0.76 -16.80
N ARG A 144 -26.75 1.87 -17.25
CA ARG A 144 -27.61 2.73 -16.42
C ARG A 144 -29.01 2.16 -16.17
N VAL A 145 -29.54 1.34 -17.07
CA VAL A 145 -30.91 0.78 -16.96
C VAL A 145 -30.91 -0.54 -16.16
N GLN A 146 -29.78 -1.23 -16.10
CA GLN A 146 -29.58 -2.42 -15.26
C GLN A 146 -29.10 -2.08 -13.83
N GLU A 147 -29.04 -0.79 -13.47
CA GLU A 147 -28.72 -0.33 -12.10
C GLU A 147 -29.74 -0.83 -11.05
N GLU A 148 -30.94 -1.26 -11.45
CA GLU A 148 -32.03 -1.58 -10.53
C GLU A 148 -32.40 -3.08 -10.39
N VAL A 149 -31.81 -4.03 -11.15
CA VAL A 149 -32.38 -5.41 -11.21
C VAL A 149 -31.46 -6.57 -10.81
N GLU A 150 -30.16 -6.38 -10.56
CA GLU A 150 -29.33 -7.46 -9.99
C GLU A 150 -28.46 -7.00 -8.83
N GLU A 151 -29.05 -6.89 -7.63
CA GLU A 151 -28.33 -6.95 -6.36
C GLU A 151 -27.75 -8.36 -6.12
N THR A 152 -26.80 -8.77 -6.97
CA THR A 152 -26.00 -9.97 -6.68
C THR A 152 -24.88 -9.59 -5.73
N LYS A 153 -24.97 -10.06 -4.48
CA LYS A 153 -23.92 -9.91 -3.47
C LYS A 153 -22.63 -10.56 -3.99
N MET A 154 -21.66 -9.75 -4.40
CA MET A 154 -20.35 -10.21 -4.84
C MET A 154 -19.52 -10.70 -3.64
N VAL A 155 -18.83 -11.82 -3.81
CA VAL A 155 -17.89 -12.34 -2.81
C VAL A 155 -16.49 -11.81 -3.14
N MET A 156 -16.01 -10.86 -2.34
CA MET A 156 -14.67 -10.30 -2.51
C MET A 156 -13.65 -11.07 -1.68
N HIS A 157 -12.62 -11.56 -2.36
CA HIS A 157 -11.49 -12.29 -1.80
C HIS A 157 -10.24 -11.41 -1.90
N ASN A 158 -9.57 -11.18 -0.78
CA ASN A 158 -8.41 -10.26 -0.73
C ASN A 158 -7.18 -10.80 -1.48
N THR A 159 -7.03 -12.12 -1.57
CA THR A 159 -5.90 -12.79 -2.24
C THR A 159 -6.35 -14.10 -2.88
N ILE A 160 -5.63 -14.58 -3.90
CA ILE A 160 -5.87 -15.94 -4.44
C ILE A 160 -5.68 -17.02 -3.37
N GLN A 161 -4.83 -16.76 -2.37
CA GLN A 161 -4.64 -17.67 -1.24
C GLN A 161 -5.91 -17.83 -0.39
N SER A 162 -6.81 -16.85 -0.39
CA SER A 162 -8.09 -16.92 0.33
C SER A 162 -9.16 -17.76 -0.37
N VAL A 163 -8.94 -18.13 -1.64
CA VAL A 163 -9.80 -19.10 -2.36
C VAL A 163 -9.22 -20.52 -2.36
N LEU A 164 -8.03 -20.72 -1.78
CA LEU A 164 -7.40 -22.04 -1.66
C LEU A 164 -7.85 -22.75 -0.38
N ASP A 165 -7.87 -24.09 -0.43
CA ASP A 165 -8.22 -24.91 0.73
C ASP A 165 -7.16 -24.79 1.84
N ARG A 166 -7.59 -25.05 3.08
CA ARG A 166 -6.72 -24.94 4.26
C ARG A 166 -5.51 -25.86 4.12
N GLY A 167 -4.32 -25.28 4.00
CA GLY A 167 -3.06 -26.00 3.88
C GLY A 167 -2.53 -26.11 2.45
N GLU A 168 -3.28 -25.69 1.43
CA GLU A 168 -2.78 -25.57 0.06
C GLU A 168 -2.02 -24.26 -0.14
N LYS A 169 -0.84 -24.33 -0.75
CA LYS A 169 -0.07 -23.14 -1.16
C LYS A 169 -0.11 -23.02 -2.68
N LEU A 170 -0.31 -21.79 -3.17
CA LEU A 170 -0.29 -21.51 -4.62
C LEU A 170 1.00 -22.01 -5.28
N ASP A 171 2.14 -21.87 -4.60
CA ASP A 171 3.45 -22.30 -5.11
C ASP A 171 3.52 -23.81 -5.35
N ASP A 172 2.83 -24.60 -4.55
CA ASP A 172 2.80 -26.06 -4.71
C ASP A 172 1.85 -26.45 -5.85
N LEU A 173 0.75 -25.72 -6.02
CA LEU A 173 -0.16 -25.89 -7.15
C LEU A 173 0.51 -25.54 -8.48
N VAL A 174 1.27 -24.42 -8.53
CA VAL A 174 2.02 -24.02 -9.72
C VAL A 174 3.08 -25.05 -10.10
N LYS A 175 3.83 -25.58 -9.12
CA LYS A 175 4.84 -26.63 -9.37
C LYS A 175 4.21 -27.91 -9.93
N LYS A 176 3.07 -28.32 -9.38
CA LYS A 176 2.34 -29.54 -9.76
C LYS A 176 1.52 -29.39 -11.05
N SER A 177 1.26 -28.17 -11.51
CA SER A 177 0.45 -27.93 -12.71
C SER A 177 1.14 -28.48 -13.97
N GLU A 178 0.48 -29.40 -14.68
CA GLU A 178 0.93 -29.90 -15.98
C GLU A 178 0.63 -28.91 -17.12
N ASN A 179 -0.25 -27.93 -16.87
CA ASN A 179 -0.67 -26.94 -17.86
C ASN A 179 0.24 -25.70 -17.94
N LEU A 180 1.30 -25.65 -17.12
CA LEU A 180 2.29 -24.57 -17.13
C LEU A 180 3.63 -25.09 -17.66
N SER A 181 4.22 -24.37 -18.62
CA SER A 181 5.56 -24.69 -19.10
C SER A 181 6.61 -24.47 -18.02
N ASP A 182 7.76 -25.16 -18.13
CA ASP A 182 8.87 -24.98 -17.20
C ASP A 182 9.37 -23.52 -17.18
N GLN A 183 9.32 -22.84 -18.33
CA GLN A 183 9.63 -21.43 -18.43
C GLN A 183 8.66 -20.57 -17.61
N SER A 184 7.36 -20.85 -17.64
CA SER A 184 6.35 -20.13 -16.85
C SER A 184 6.42 -20.44 -15.36
N LYS A 185 6.70 -21.69 -14.99
CA LYS A 185 6.97 -22.07 -13.59
C LYS A 185 8.21 -21.38 -13.06
N MET A 186 9.29 -21.32 -13.85
CA MET A 186 10.50 -20.58 -13.49
C MET A 186 10.26 -19.07 -13.46
N PHE A 187 9.50 -18.51 -14.39
CA PHE A 187 9.14 -17.09 -14.39
C PHE A 187 8.36 -16.72 -13.12
N TYR A 188 7.32 -17.49 -12.79
CA TYR A 188 6.51 -17.30 -11.59
C TYR A 188 7.35 -17.47 -10.31
N THR A 189 8.17 -18.53 -10.22
CA THR A 189 9.02 -18.76 -9.03
C THR A 189 10.15 -17.75 -8.93
N SER A 190 10.69 -17.24 -10.04
CA SER A 190 11.73 -16.19 -10.02
C SER A 190 11.13 -14.84 -9.65
N ALA A 191 9.94 -14.50 -10.17
CA ALA A 191 9.17 -13.34 -9.74
C ALA A 191 8.84 -13.41 -8.24
N ARG A 192 8.49 -14.60 -7.71
CA ARG A 192 8.27 -14.79 -6.26
C ARG A 192 9.54 -14.88 -5.43
N LYS A 193 10.66 -15.40 -5.95
CA LYS A 193 11.96 -15.47 -5.25
C LYS A 193 12.66 -14.11 -5.18
N MET A 194 12.50 -13.28 -6.21
CA MET A 194 12.80 -11.84 -6.11
C MET A 194 11.98 -11.17 -4.99
N ASN A 195 10.87 -11.78 -4.59
CA ASN A 195 10.03 -11.43 -3.45
C ASN A 195 10.29 -12.25 -2.16
N ASN A 196 11.08 -13.35 -2.16
CA ASN A 196 11.18 -14.32 -1.06
C ASN A 196 12.56 -15.05 -0.97
N HIS A 197 13.63 -14.35 -0.56
CA HIS A 197 14.93 -14.86 -0.04
C HIS A 197 16.18 -14.70 -0.93
N CYS A 198 17.19 -14.05 -0.35
CA CYS A 198 18.61 -14.37 -0.48
C CYS A 198 19.16 -14.75 0.92
N MET A 199 19.31 -16.05 1.21
CA MET A 199 20.21 -16.53 2.28
C MET A 199 20.75 -17.92 1.93
N ALA A 200 22.05 -17.99 1.65
CA ALA A 200 22.91 -19.11 2.02
C ALA A 200 24.38 -18.63 2.02
N PRO A 201 25.21 -19.04 2.99
CA PRO A 201 26.65 -18.76 2.97
C PRO A 201 27.37 -19.67 1.96
N PRO A 202 28.49 -19.25 1.34
CA PRO A 202 29.26 -20.15 0.49
C PRO A 202 30.17 -21.07 1.33
N PRO A 203 30.40 -22.33 0.89
CA PRO A 203 31.42 -23.21 1.44
C PRO A 203 32.84 -22.77 1.00
N PRO A 204 33.91 -23.24 1.67
CA PRO A 204 35.27 -22.79 1.38
C PRO A 204 35.88 -23.53 0.17
N LEU A 205 36.81 -22.82 -0.49
CA LEU A 205 37.81 -23.25 -1.49
C LEU A 205 37.32 -23.46 -2.94
N ALA A 206 37.58 -22.47 -3.81
CA ALA A 206 38.72 -22.52 -4.74
C ALA A 206 38.69 -21.38 -5.79
N THR A 207 39.85 -20.73 -5.93
CA THR A 207 40.40 -20.08 -7.14
C THR A 207 39.72 -18.83 -7.74
N LEU A 208 40.35 -17.69 -7.44
CA LEU A 208 40.77 -16.59 -8.34
C LEU A 208 39.73 -15.85 -9.21
N SER A 209 38.45 -16.21 -9.15
CA SER A 209 37.34 -15.47 -9.78
C SER A 209 36.66 -14.48 -8.82
N LEU A 210 37.10 -14.45 -7.55
CA LEU A 210 36.49 -13.69 -6.46
C LEU A 210 36.83 -12.18 -6.44
N LEU A 211 37.91 -11.75 -7.10
CA LEU A 211 38.29 -10.33 -7.13
C LEU A 211 37.40 -9.46 -8.04
N ILE A 212 36.81 -10.06 -9.08
CA ILE A 212 35.86 -9.37 -9.97
C ILE A 212 34.47 -9.31 -9.32
N LEU A 213 34.09 -10.33 -8.56
CA LEU A 213 32.83 -10.33 -7.83
C LEU A 213 32.85 -9.35 -6.63
N LEU A 214 33.99 -9.21 -5.94
CA LEU A 214 34.15 -8.23 -4.85
C LEU A 214 34.07 -6.76 -5.32
N PHE A 215 34.33 -6.48 -6.60
CA PHE A 215 34.13 -5.16 -7.20
C PHE A 215 32.65 -4.86 -7.55
N PHE A 216 31.81 -5.90 -7.69
CA PHE A 216 30.37 -5.76 -7.94
C PHE A 216 29.50 -5.96 -6.68
N ILE A 217 30.05 -6.44 -5.56
CA ILE A 217 29.35 -6.50 -4.26
C ILE A 217 29.56 -5.17 -3.49
N GLY A 218 29.37 -4.05 -4.19
CA GLY A 218 29.15 -2.76 -3.52
C GLY A 218 27.85 -2.84 -2.73
N GLU A 219 27.96 -2.84 -1.41
CA GLU A 219 26.88 -2.78 -0.42
C GLU A 219 25.73 -3.80 -0.57
N ILE A 220 25.86 -4.93 0.12
CA ILE A 220 24.68 -5.72 0.52
C ILE A 220 23.89 -4.88 1.53
N ARG A 221 22.92 -4.09 1.05
CA ARG A 221 21.90 -3.48 1.92
C ARG A 221 20.96 -4.60 2.39
N CYS A 222 20.93 -4.86 3.69
CA CYS A 222 19.84 -5.62 4.32
C CYS A 222 18.54 -4.84 4.09
N VAL A 223 17.71 -5.29 3.14
CA VAL A 223 16.37 -4.73 2.90
C VAL A 223 15.41 -5.32 3.93
N ALA A 224 14.53 -4.49 4.49
CA ALA A 224 13.48 -4.92 5.41
C ALA A 224 12.55 -5.96 4.76
N VAL A 225 12.39 -7.12 5.37
CA VAL A 225 11.38 -8.11 4.99
C VAL A 225 10.03 -7.65 5.51
N SER A 226 9.00 -7.67 4.66
CA SER A 226 7.65 -7.26 5.02
C SER A 226 6.66 -8.41 4.82
N LYS A 227 5.64 -8.52 5.68
CA LYS A 227 4.58 -9.53 5.56
C LYS A 227 3.22 -8.95 5.88
N GLU A 228 2.19 -9.36 5.14
CA GLU A 228 0.82 -8.96 5.44
C GLU A 228 0.27 -9.72 6.67
N VAL A 229 -0.43 -9.01 7.55
CA VAL A 229 -0.95 -9.55 8.81
C VAL A 229 -2.39 -9.13 9.05
N GLY A 230 -3.07 -9.84 9.96
CA GLY A 230 -4.42 -9.48 10.39
C GLY A 230 -4.48 -8.17 11.19
N ILE A 231 -5.68 -7.58 11.24
CA ILE A 231 -5.94 -6.27 11.87
C ILE A 231 -5.82 -6.33 13.40
N LEU A 232 -6.18 -7.45 14.02
CA LEU A 232 -6.21 -7.56 15.48
C LEU A 232 -4.78 -7.58 16.05
N ALA A 233 -4.54 -6.80 17.10
CA ALA A 233 -3.28 -6.84 17.83
C ALA A 233 -3.27 -8.02 18.82
N ASP A 234 -2.07 -8.53 19.11
CA ASP A 234 -1.86 -9.43 20.25
C ASP A 234 -1.88 -8.61 21.55
N THR A 235 -3.06 -8.48 22.15
CA THR A 235 -3.27 -7.66 23.35
C THR A 235 -2.79 -8.33 24.64
N ASP A 236 -2.41 -9.61 24.61
CA ASP A 236 -1.93 -10.33 25.79
C ASP A 236 -0.51 -9.89 26.16
N THR A 237 0.30 -9.55 25.15
CA THR A 237 1.69 -9.11 25.33
C THR A 237 1.87 -7.60 25.11
N LEU A 238 0.90 -6.90 24.51
CA LEU A 238 1.01 -5.48 24.18
C LEU A 238 1.11 -4.58 25.42
N GLU A 239 2.21 -3.84 25.54
CA GLU A 239 2.51 -2.96 26.69
C GLU A 239 2.36 -1.48 26.35
N TYR A 240 2.78 -1.06 25.15
CA TYR A 240 2.76 0.36 24.74
C TYR A 240 2.79 0.52 23.22
N VAL A 241 2.11 1.54 22.69
CA VAL A 241 1.99 1.78 21.25
C VAL A 241 2.29 3.23 20.91
N HIS A 242 3.11 3.41 19.88
CA HIS A 242 3.23 4.65 19.14
C HIS A 242 2.56 4.53 17.77
N THR A 243 1.73 5.50 17.38
CA THR A 243 1.15 5.57 16.03
C THR A 243 1.51 6.89 15.38
N VAL A 244 1.95 6.86 14.12
CA VAL A 244 2.25 8.05 13.32
C VAL A 244 1.44 7.97 12.04
N TRP A 245 0.55 8.93 11.80
CA TRP A 245 -0.25 8.96 10.57
C TRP A 245 -0.07 10.25 9.78
N ARG A 246 -0.20 10.14 8.46
CA ARG A 246 -0.34 11.29 7.56
C ARG A 246 -1.74 11.84 7.74
N HIS A 247 -1.91 13.16 7.64
CA HIS A 247 -3.23 13.78 7.49
C HIS A 247 -4.08 13.14 6.36
N GLY A 248 -5.39 13.37 6.38
CA GLY A 248 -6.29 12.95 5.30
C GLY A 248 -6.12 13.76 4.02
N ASP A 249 -6.94 13.45 3.02
CA ASP A 249 -7.05 14.22 1.78
C ASP A 249 -7.18 15.73 2.02
N ARG A 250 -6.53 16.52 1.18
CA ARG A 250 -6.43 17.97 1.33
C ARG A 250 -6.40 18.66 -0.02
N THR A 251 -6.72 19.95 -0.01
CA THR A 251 -6.50 20.83 -1.16
C THR A 251 -4.99 20.96 -1.47
N PRO A 252 -4.63 21.35 -2.70
CA PRO A 252 -3.25 21.57 -3.10
C PRO A 252 -2.53 22.55 -2.16
N ALA A 253 -1.25 22.30 -1.86
CA ALA A 253 -0.47 23.15 -0.96
C ALA A 253 -0.10 24.50 -1.61
N GLU A 254 -0.09 24.54 -2.95
CA GLU A 254 0.22 25.72 -3.75
C GLU A 254 -0.71 25.74 -4.97
N TYR A 255 -0.95 26.93 -5.51
CA TYR A 255 -1.68 27.08 -6.77
C TYR A 255 -0.77 26.74 -7.94
N LEU A 256 -1.19 25.78 -8.78
CA LEU A 256 -0.50 25.50 -10.04
C LEU A 256 -0.82 26.59 -11.07
N PHE A 257 -2.05 27.12 -11.07
CA PHE A 257 -2.48 28.20 -11.96
C PHE A 257 -3.19 29.32 -11.19
N PRO A 258 -3.04 30.60 -11.59
CA PRO A 258 -3.71 31.74 -10.92
C PRO A 258 -5.24 31.61 -10.81
N GLU A 259 -5.85 30.91 -11.77
CA GLU A 259 -7.31 30.68 -11.84
C GLU A 259 -7.81 29.65 -10.82
N ASP A 260 -6.92 28.83 -10.24
CA ASP A 260 -7.27 27.79 -9.26
C ASP A 260 -7.71 28.36 -7.90
N SER A 261 -7.47 29.64 -7.65
CA SER A 261 -7.91 30.33 -6.42
C SER A 261 -9.42 30.27 -6.19
N ARG A 262 -10.23 30.12 -7.26
CA ARG A 262 -11.69 30.00 -7.18
C ARG A 262 -12.19 28.57 -6.97
N LYS A 263 -11.33 27.56 -7.06
CA LYS A 263 -11.72 26.13 -7.01
C LYS A 263 -11.70 25.53 -5.60
N TRP A 264 -11.03 26.17 -4.65
CA TRP A 264 -10.79 25.63 -3.31
C TRP A 264 -11.31 26.62 -2.25
N PRO A 265 -12.62 26.60 -1.94
CA PRO A 265 -13.23 27.56 -1.02
C PRO A 265 -12.69 27.46 0.41
N GLU A 266 -12.17 26.30 0.81
CA GLU A 266 -11.52 26.06 2.11
C GLU A 266 -10.14 26.72 2.21
N GLY A 267 -9.50 27.03 1.08
CA GLY A 267 -8.11 27.50 1.00
C GLY A 267 -7.13 26.41 0.56
N ILE A 268 -5.85 26.78 0.40
CA ILE A 268 -4.77 25.86 0.00
C ILE A 268 -4.19 25.10 1.19
N GLY A 269 -3.84 23.85 0.97
CA GLY A 269 -3.25 22.97 1.99
C GLY A 269 -4.20 22.60 3.13
N GLU A 270 -5.50 22.82 2.96
CA GLU A 270 -6.55 22.62 3.95
C GLU A 270 -7.22 21.25 3.79
N LEU A 271 -7.66 20.67 4.91
CA LEU A 271 -8.27 19.34 4.93
C LEU A 271 -9.63 19.37 4.22
N THR A 272 -9.89 18.40 3.34
CA THR A 272 -11.21 18.24 2.72
C THR A 272 -12.15 17.45 3.62
N GLU A 273 -13.45 17.47 3.30
CA GLU A 273 -14.44 16.61 3.97
C GLU A 273 -14.09 15.12 3.83
N GLU A 274 -13.60 14.70 2.65
CA GLU A 274 -13.13 13.34 2.44
C GLU A 274 -11.89 13.04 3.29
N GLY A 275 -10.96 13.99 3.44
CA GLY A 275 -9.81 13.82 4.33
C GLY A 275 -10.20 13.64 5.79
N ALA A 276 -11.21 14.38 6.27
CA ALA A 276 -11.78 14.17 7.59
C ALA A 276 -12.45 12.78 7.71
N ALA A 277 -13.19 12.34 6.68
CA ALA A 277 -13.80 11.03 6.65
C ALA A 277 -12.78 9.88 6.65
N GLN A 278 -11.68 10.00 5.90
CA GLN A 278 -10.57 9.04 5.88
C GLN A 278 -9.96 8.87 7.28
N GLN A 279 -9.74 9.98 7.99
CA GLN A 279 -9.20 9.94 9.36
C GLN A 279 -10.18 9.35 10.36
N TYR A 280 -11.48 9.66 10.22
CA TYR A 280 -12.51 9.01 11.02
C TYR A 280 -12.52 7.49 10.80
N ARG A 281 -12.44 7.01 9.55
CA ARG A 281 -12.31 5.58 9.22
C ARG A 281 -11.02 4.98 9.80
N LEU A 282 -9.89 5.70 9.75
CA LEU A 282 -8.65 5.26 10.39
C LEU A 282 -8.80 5.14 11.92
N GLY A 283 -9.51 6.06 12.57
CA GLY A 283 -9.87 5.97 13.98
C GLY A 283 -10.70 4.73 14.30
N GLN A 284 -11.70 4.42 13.47
CA GLN A 284 -12.48 3.18 13.58
C GLN A 284 -11.61 1.94 13.37
N TRP A 285 -10.63 1.99 12.46
CA TRP A 285 -9.69 0.90 12.25
C TRP A 285 -8.79 0.68 13.48
N LEU A 286 -8.24 1.74 14.06
CA LEU A 286 -7.48 1.69 15.31
C LEU A 286 -8.35 1.14 16.46
N ARG A 287 -9.66 1.47 16.46
CA ARG A 287 -10.63 0.92 17.41
C ARG A 287 -10.80 -0.59 17.25
N LYS A 288 -10.86 -1.10 16.02
CA LYS A 288 -10.90 -2.55 15.76
C LYS A 288 -9.62 -3.23 16.26
N ARG A 289 -8.45 -2.61 16.05
CA ARG A 289 -7.14 -3.18 16.44
C ARG A 289 -6.91 -3.19 17.95
N TYR A 290 -7.20 -2.08 18.64
CA TYR A 290 -6.80 -1.85 20.04
C TYR A 290 -7.96 -1.65 21.02
N GLY A 291 -9.21 -1.66 20.57
CA GLY A 291 -10.36 -1.23 21.35
C GLY A 291 -10.59 -2.01 22.65
N SER A 292 -10.31 -3.31 22.65
CA SER A 292 -10.37 -4.16 23.85
C SER A 292 -9.30 -3.77 24.89
N TRP A 293 -8.12 -3.38 24.42
CA TRP A 293 -6.96 -3.04 25.25
C TRP A 293 -6.97 -1.59 25.75
N LEU A 294 -7.46 -0.65 24.92
CA LEU A 294 -7.60 0.76 25.30
C LEU A 294 -8.79 1.02 26.23
N GLY A 295 -9.79 0.15 26.19
CA GLY A 295 -11.05 0.33 26.92
C GLY A 295 -12.08 1.14 26.13
N GLU A 296 -13.33 1.15 26.58
CA GLU A 296 -14.45 1.75 25.84
C GLU A 296 -14.51 3.29 25.87
N LYS A 297 -13.89 3.92 26.87
CA LYS A 297 -13.92 5.37 27.06
C LYS A 297 -12.51 5.93 26.90
N PHE A 298 -12.42 7.16 26.39
CA PHE A 298 -11.16 7.90 26.41
C PHE A 298 -10.68 8.08 27.86
N ASN A 299 -9.40 7.85 28.09
CA ASN A 299 -8.74 8.11 29.37
C ASN A 299 -7.44 8.89 29.13
N ARG A 300 -7.40 10.12 29.65
CA ARG A 300 -6.26 11.04 29.51
C ARG A 300 -4.95 10.53 30.11
N ASN A 301 -5.00 9.58 31.04
CA ASN A 301 -3.81 9.00 31.65
C ASN A 301 -3.23 7.85 30.82
N THR A 302 -4.03 7.27 29.91
CA THR A 302 -3.61 6.13 29.08
C THR A 302 -3.27 6.54 27.66
N ILE A 303 -3.85 7.64 27.17
CA ILE A 303 -3.78 8.08 25.77
C ILE A 303 -3.28 9.51 25.68
N TYR A 304 -2.31 9.75 24.80
CA TYR A 304 -1.81 11.08 24.46
C TYR A 304 -1.78 11.27 22.95
N ILE A 305 -2.16 12.46 22.47
CA ILE A 305 -2.20 12.81 21.05
C ILE A 305 -1.39 14.08 20.83
N ARG A 306 -0.42 13.99 19.92
CA ARG A 306 0.36 15.12 19.40
C ARG A 306 0.08 15.30 17.91
N SER A 307 0.04 16.54 17.45
CA SER A 307 -0.02 16.90 16.04
C SER A 307 1.09 17.90 15.72
N SER A 308 1.51 17.98 14.46
CA SER A 308 2.14 19.20 13.95
C SER A 308 1.13 20.36 13.92
N ASP A 309 1.63 21.58 13.91
CA ASP A 309 0.83 22.81 13.95
C ASP A 309 0.33 23.24 12.56
N TYR A 310 -0.39 22.35 11.88
CA TYR A 310 -1.19 22.68 10.69
C TYR A 310 -2.66 22.37 10.94
N ASN A 311 -3.56 23.18 10.38
CA ASN A 311 -5.01 22.94 10.44
C ASN A 311 -5.34 21.51 9.98
N ARG A 312 -4.79 21.09 8.84
CA ARG A 312 -5.02 19.74 8.28
C ARG A 312 -4.62 18.59 9.21
N THR A 313 -3.54 18.71 9.98
CA THR A 313 -3.08 17.65 10.88
C THR A 313 -3.84 17.68 12.22
N LEU A 314 -4.14 18.87 12.74
CA LEU A 314 -4.97 19.05 13.94
C LEU A 314 -6.40 18.52 13.73
N MET A 315 -7.04 18.89 12.62
CA MET A 315 -8.37 18.42 12.25
C MET A 315 -8.38 16.92 11.96
N SER A 316 -7.33 16.40 11.31
CA SER A 316 -7.15 14.96 11.11
C SER A 316 -7.10 14.19 12.44
N ALA A 317 -6.35 14.71 13.43
CA ALA A 317 -6.27 14.11 14.76
C ALA A 317 -7.64 14.09 15.45
N GLN A 318 -8.41 15.18 15.37
CA GLN A 318 -9.75 15.26 15.94
C GLN A 318 -10.72 14.27 15.28
N ALA A 319 -10.73 14.18 13.95
CA ALA A 319 -11.55 13.23 13.20
C ALA A 319 -11.20 11.78 13.54
N ASN A 320 -9.90 11.48 13.64
CA ASN A 320 -9.41 10.16 14.05
C ASN A 320 -9.87 9.81 15.47
N MET A 321 -9.73 10.73 16.42
CA MET A 321 -10.20 10.52 17.79
C MET A 321 -11.71 10.33 17.89
N ALA A 322 -12.50 10.98 17.03
CA ALA A 322 -13.95 10.77 16.96
C ALA A 322 -14.29 9.33 16.52
N GLY A 323 -13.52 8.75 15.59
CA GLY A 323 -13.68 7.35 15.16
C GLY A 323 -13.16 6.34 16.18
N LEU A 324 -12.10 6.69 16.91
CA LEU A 324 -11.47 5.82 17.91
C LEU A 324 -12.25 5.78 19.24
N PHE A 325 -12.82 6.89 19.67
CA PHE A 325 -13.56 7.01 20.93
C PHE A 325 -14.94 7.64 20.73
N PRO A 326 -15.86 6.96 20.00
CA PRO A 326 -17.24 7.42 19.92
C PRO A 326 -17.88 7.41 21.33
N PRO A 327 -18.55 8.48 21.75
CA PRO A 327 -19.20 8.52 23.06
C PRO A 327 -20.42 7.59 23.07
N LYS A 328 -20.70 6.96 24.22
CA LYS A 328 -21.89 6.11 24.40
C LYS A 328 -23.21 6.88 24.48
N HIS A 329 -23.12 8.15 24.87
CA HIS A 329 -24.25 9.06 24.99
C HIS A 329 -23.87 10.38 24.36
N ALA A 330 -24.85 11.05 23.74
CA ALA A 330 -24.63 12.37 23.18
C ALA A 330 -24.29 13.36 24.30
N ILE A 331 -23.28 14.22 24.07
CA ILE A 331 -22.91 15.26 25.04
C ILE A 331 -23.90 16.43 25.02
N SER A 332 -24.64 16.56 23.92
CA SER A 332 -25.74 17.48 23.68
C SER A 332 -26.69 16.82 22.67
N GLU A 333 -27.93 17.29 22.57
CA GLU A 333 -28.91 16.77 21.63
C GLU A 333 -28.34 16.72 20.19
N GLY A 334 -28.34 15.54 19.58
CA GLY A 334 -27.79 15.31 18.23
C GLY A 334 -26.26 15.23 18.12
N LEU A 335 -25.48 15.47 19.18
CA LEU A 335 -24.02 15.53 19.12
C LEU A 335 -23.34 14.28 19.72
N MET A 336 -23.07 13.29 18.86
CA MET A 336 -22.34 12.05 19.18
C MET A 336 -20.82 12.22 19.06
N TRP A 337 -20.27 13.23 19.75
CA TRP A 337 -18.84 13.54 19.77
C TRP A 337 -18.41 13.93 21.18
N GLN A 338 -17.12 13.77 21.51
CA GLN A 338 -16.55 14.25 22.76
C GLN A 338 -15.22 14.96 22.51
N PRO A 339 -14.91 16.03 23.27
CA PRO A 339 -13.63 16.71 23.14
C PRO A 339 -12.50 15.82 23.65
N ILE A 340 -11.50 15.59 22.79
CA ILE A 340 -10.26 14.90 23.13
C ILE A 340 -9.10 15.86 22.85
N PRO A 341 -8.21 16.11 23.83
CA PRO A 341 -7.13 17.07 23.66
C PRO A 341 -6.12 16.59 22.60
N VAL A 342 -5.79 17.49 21.68
CA VAL A 342 -4.72 17.33 20.69
C VAL A 342 -3.66 18.37 21.00
N HIS A 343 -2.46 17.92 21.33
CA HIS A 343 -1.35 18.81 21.69
C HIS A 343 -0.51 19.13 20.45
N THR A 344 0.09 20.32 20.41
CA THR A 344 0.98 20.74 19.32
C THR A 344 2.17 21.50 19.87
N ARG A 345 3.19 21.71 19.03
CA ARG A 345 4.30 22.63 19.28
C ARG A 345 4.34 23.69 18.18
N PRO A 346 4.78 24.92 18.47
CA PRO A 346 4.98 25.93 17.44
C PRO A 346 5.93 25.41 16.34
N LYS A 347 5.58 25.67 15.08
CA LYS A 347 6.30 25.17 13.88
C LYS A 347 7.83 25.29 13.95
N PRO A 348 8.43 26.44 14.35
CA PRO A 348 9.89 26.57 14.36
C PRO A 348 10.60 25.67 15.38
N MET A 349 9.86 25.21 16.39
CA MET A 349 10.38 24.39 17.50
C MET A 349 10.04 22.90 17.34
N ASP A 350 9.33 22.52 16.28
CA ASP A 350 8.82 21.16 16.09
C ASP A 350 9.74 20.36 15.15
N LYS A 351 10.89 19.94 15.67
CA LYS A 351 11.86 19.15 14.90
C LYS A 351 11.44 17.71 14.63
N GLU A 352 10.35 17.24 15.24
CA GLU A 352 9.89 15.85 15.09
C GLU A 352 8.75 15.69 14.07
N LEU A 353 7.82 16.64 14.00
CA LEU A 353 6.60 16.54 13.18
C LEU A 353 6.46 17.65 12.13
N TYR A 354 7.18 18.78 12.23
CA TYR A 354 7.09 19.85 11.24
C TYR A 354 8.07 19.62 10.08
N GLU A 355 7.54 19.39 8.88
CA GLU A 355 8.33 18.99 7.71
C GLU A 355 9.27 20.08 7.17
N GLU A 356 8.91 21.34 7.36
CA GLU A 356 9.67 22.50 6.90
C GLU A 356 10.56 23.11 8.01
N VAL A 357 10.78 22.39 9.12
CA VAL A 357 11.64 22.88 10.19
C VAL A 357 13.04 23.18 9.64
N SER A 358 13.54 24.39 9.91
CA SER A 358 14.81 24.86 9.36
C SER A 358 15.95 23.97 9.82
N CYS A 359 16.72 23.43 8.87
CA CYS A 359 17.93 22.69 9.18
C CYS A 359 18.90 22.81 7.99
N PRO A 360 19.73 23.87 7.96
CA PRO A 360 20.66 24.14 6.86
C PRO A 360 21.52 22.93 6.46
N THR A 361 22.03 22.17 7.44
CA THR A 361 22.82 20.95 7.16
C THR A 361 22.01 19.90 6.38
N ALA A 362 20.74 19.66 6.76
CA ALA A 362 19.88 18.72 6.05
C ALA A 362 19.49 19.24 4.66
N GLU A 363 19.24 20.54 4.50
CA GLU A 363 18.95 21.16 3.20
C GLU A 363 20.14 21.05 2.24
N ILE A 364 21.36 21.32 2.72
CA ILE A 364 22.59 21.14 1.94
C ILE A 364 22.74 19.68 1.50
N GLU A 365 22.49 18.72 2.40
CA GLU A 365 22.62 17.31 2.07
C GLU A 365 21.57 16.86 1.05
N MET A 366 20.31 17.31 1.20
CA MET A 366 19.25 17.06 0.21
C MET A 366 19.63 17.63 -1.16
N ASN A 367 20.18 18.84 -1.20
CA ASN A 367 20.66 19.47 -2.44
C ASN A 367 21.79 18.68 -3.13
N LYS A 368 22.63 17.97 -2.36
CA LYS A 368 23.60 17.03 -2.94
C LYS A 368 22.91 15.82 -3.56
N GLN A 369 21.90 15.25 -2.90
CA GLN A 369 21.14 14.11 -3.44
C GLN A 369 20.46 14.46 -4.77
N TRP A 370 19.91 15.66 -4.91
CA TRP A 370 19.36 16.15 -6.18
C TRP A 370 20.39 16.28 -7.31
N LYS A 371 21.69 16.37 -6.99
CA LYS A 371 22.79 16.45 -7.97
C LYS A 371 23.50 15.11 -8.18
N SER A 372 23.06 14.04 -7.52
CA SER A 372 23.68 12.71 -7.55
C SER A 372 23.50 12.00 -8.90
N GLU A 373 24.32 10.97 -9.13
CA GLU A 373 24.15 10.06 -10.28
C GLU A 373 22.79 9.36 -10.27
N LYS A 374 22.27 8.99 -9.08
CA LYS A 374 20.92 8.41 -8.92
C LYS A 374 19.85 9.38 -9.43
N ALA A 375 19.93 10.65 -9.04
CA ALA A 375 19.01 11.68 -9.53
C ALA A 375 19.15 11.90 -11.05
N ASN A 376 20.37 11.86 -11.59
CA ASN A 376 20.59 11.95 -13.03
C ASN A 376 20.01 10.74 -13.78
N GLY A 377 20.13 9.53 -13.21
CA GLY A 377 19.49 8.33 -13.76
C GLY A 377 17.97 8.44 -13.82
N ILE A 378 17.34 8.97 -12.76
CA ILE A 378 15.89 9.25 -12.74
C ILE A 378 15.53 10.29 -13.81
N ARG A 379 16.29 11.39 -13.92
CA ARG A 379 16.07 12.41 -14.98
C ARG A 379 16.15 11.84 -16.38
N GLN A 380 17.10 10.93 -16.63
CA GLN A 380 17.25 10.26 -17.93
C GLN A 380 16.09 9.31 -18.19
N LYS A 381 15.70 8.51 -17.18
CA LYS A 381 14.56 7.58 -17.25
C LYS A 381 13.25 8.29 -17.59
N PHE A 382 13.03 9.47 -17.02
CA PHE A 382 11.79 10.26 -17.20
C PHE A 382 11.98 11.49 -18.10
N ALA A 383 12.98 11.51 -18.98
CA ALA A 383 13.29 12.70 -19.79
C ALA A 383 12.12 13.12 -20.70
N ALA A 384 11.39 12.15 -21.25
CA ALA A 384 10.23 12.40 -22.10
C ALA A 384 9.05 12.99 -21.32
N GLU A 385 8.79 12.47 -20.12
CA GLU A 385 7.78 12.95 -19.18
C GLU A 385 8.09 14.38 -18.74
N LEU A 386 9.32 14.64 -18.29
CA LEU A 386 9.76 15.96 -17.84
C LEU A 386 9.65 16.99 -18.96
N LYS A 387 10.05 16.63 -20.19
CA LYS A 387 9.86 17.49 -21.36
C LYS A 387 8.39 17.77 -21.61
N PHE A 388 7.55 16.73 -21.62
CA PHE A 388 6.10 16.86 -21.79
C PHE A 388 5.48 17.80 -20.73
N PHE A 389 5.82 17.63 -19.45
CA PHE A 389 5.32 18.51 -18.40
C PHE A 389 5.84 19.93 -18.54
N SER A 390 7.10 20.14 -18.86
CA SER A 390 7.67 21.49 -19.05
C SER A 390 6.99 22.27 -20.19
N GLU A 391 6.62 21.58 -21.28
CA GLU A 391 5.94 22.19 -22.42
C GLU A 391 4.45 22.42 -22.15
N LYS A 392 3.81 21.54 -21.38
CA LYS A 392 2.36 21.59 -21.11
C LYS A 392 1.98 22.43 -19.89
N LEU A 393 2.83 22.52 -18.85
CA LEU A 393 2.59 23.38 -17.68
C LEU A 393 2.61 24.88 -18.04
N ASN A 394 3.17 25.24 -19.19
CA ASN A 394 3.07 26.59 -19.75
C ASN A 394 1.72 26.88 -20.46
N LEU A 395 0.84 25.88 -20.61
CA LEU A 395 -0.49 26.05 -21.17
C LEU A 395 -1.50 26.07 -20.02
N GLN A 396 -2.23 27.19 -19.87
CA GLN A 396 -3.24 27.46 -18.83
C GLN A 396 -4.44 26.49 -18.80
N ASP A 397 -4.40 25.39 -19.56
CA ASP A 397 -5.57 24.57 -19.90
C ASP A 397 -5.28 23.07 -19.73
N MET A 398 -4.42 22.72 -18.77
CA MET A 398 -4.16 21.32 -18.46
C MET A 398 -5.21 20.81 -17.47
N GLU A 399 -6.33 20.31 -17.99
CA GLU A 399 -7.09 19.30 -17.24
C GLU A 399 -6.16 18.12 -16.98
N LEU A 400 -5.78 17.91 -15.71
CA LEU A 400 -5.08 16.71 -15.24
C LEU A 400 -5.98 15.49 -15.45
N LYS A 401 -6.02 14.98 -16.68
CA LYS A 401 -6.63 13.70 -17.01
C LYS A 401 -5.93 12.61 -16.17
N ALA A 402 -6.66 11.58 -15.77
CA ALA A 402 -6.15 10.50 -14.91
C ALA A 402 -4.81 9.90 -15.38
N THR A 403 -4.58 9.84 -16.71
CA THR A 403 -3.32 9.38 -17.31
C THR A 403 -2.13 10.30 -17.06
N ILE A 404 -2.34 11.61 -16.95
CA ILE A 404 -1.29 12.58 -16.58
C ILE A 404 -0.96 12.44 -15.10
N PHE A 405 -1.98 12.29 -14.25
CA PHE A 405 -1.80 12.12 -12.81
C PHE A 405 -1.00 10.86 -12.47
N SER A 406 -1.31 9.73 -13.10
CA SER A 406 -0.53 8.48 -12.92
C SER A 406 0.94 8.66 -13.27
N ARG A 407 1.26 9.33 -14.40
CA ARG A 407 2.65 9.59 -14.81
C ARG A 407 3.39 10.52 -13.83
N VAL A 408 2.72 11.53 -13.28
CA VAL A 408 3.28 12.40 -12.24
C VAL A 408 3.54 11.60 -10.97
N ASN A 409 2.61 10.71 -10.59
CA ASN A 409 2.74 9.88 -9.41
C ASN A 409 3.92 8.89 -9.52
N ASP A 410 4.12 8.27 -10.68
CA ASP A 410 5.26 7.37 -10.93
C ASP A 410 6.60 8.11 -10.80
N LEU A 411 6.70 9.30 -11.39
CA LEU A 411 7.87 10.16 -11.25
C LEU A 411 8.08 10.56 -9.78
N TYR A 412 7.01 10.93 -9.07
CA TYR A 412 7.08 11.33 -7.68
C TYR A 412 7.55 10.18 -6.76
N ASN A 413 7.02 8.97 -6.95
CA ASN A 413 7.44 7.78 -6.21
C ASN A 413 8.94 7.50 -6.40
N GLU A 414 9.46 7.63 -7.62
CA GLU A 414 10.88 7.43 -7.93
C GLU A 414 11.77 8.53 -7.36
N VAL A 415 11.36 9.79 -7.51
CA VAL A 415 12.11 10.94 -7.00
C VAL A 415 12.14 10.96 -5.47
N SER A 416 11.06 10.57 -4.83
CA SER A 416 10.99 10.45 -3.37
C SER A 416 11.95 9.40 -2.80
N GLN A 417 12.48 8.48 -3.62
CA GLN A 417 13.60 7.61 -3.27
C GLN A 417 14.95 8.34 -3.15
N LEU A 418 15.00 9.65 -3.32
CA LEU A 418 16.18 10.45 -3.00
C LEU A 418 16.08 11.02 -1.58
N GLU A 419 14.87 11.11 -1.03
CA GLU A 419 14.62 11.66 0.29
C GLU A 419 15.11 10.69 1.36
N PHE A 420 15.74 11.23 2.41
CA PHE A 420 16.13 10.49 3.62
C PHE A 420 17.04 9.25 3.40
N HIS A 421 17.75 9.19 2.28
CA HIS A 421 18.61 8.04 1.94
C HIS A 421 20.01 8.07 2.56
N THR A 422 20.44 9.23 3.05
CA THR A 422 21.76 9.40 3.67
C THR A 422 21.65 9.33 5.18
N ASP A 423 22.72 8.88 5.84
CA ASP A 423 22.77 8.83 7.30
C ASP A 423 22.55 10.21 7.93
N THR A 424 23.07 11.27 7.31
CA THR A 424 22.82 12.67 7.72
C THR A 424 21.33 13.03 7.67
N LEU A 425 20.64 12.73 6.57
CA LEU A 425 19.20 13.04 6.46
C LEU A 425 18.36 12.20 7.41
N ARG A 426 18.69 10.91 7.57
CA ARG A 426 18.05 10.03 8.55
C ARG A 426 18.21 10.60 9.96
N ARG A 427 19.42 11.00 10.33
CA ARG A 427 19.74 11.56 11.65
C ARG A 427 19.05 12.89 11.93
N LEU A 428 19.06 13.83 10.98
CA LEU A 428 18.54 15.19 11.18
C LEU A 428 17.04 15.35 10.89
N ARG A 429 16.40 14.33 10.28
CA ARG A 429 14.96 14.31 10.01
C ARG A 429 14.26 13.20 10.79
N GLY A 430 14.26 11.95 10.32
CA GLY A 430 13.51 10.87 10.98
C GLY A 430 14.05 10.46 12.35
N GLY A 431 15.33 10.74 12.60
CA GLY A 431 16.06 10.44 13.83
C GLY A 431 15.51 11.14 15.07
N THR A 432 15.02 12.38 14.93
CA THR A 432 14.45 13.16 16.04
C THR A 432 13.19 12.49 16.59
N LEU A 433 12.28 12.08 15.72
CA LEU A 433 11.04 11.38 16.11
C LEU A 433 11.33 9.95 16.60
N LEU A 434 12.25 9.25 15.95
CA LEU A 434 12.62 7.89 16.37
C LEU A 434 13.28 7.89 17.76
N GLU A 435 14.13 8.87 18.05
CA GLU A 435 14.71 9.11 19.36
C GLU A 435 13.61 9.37 20.41
N GLU A 436 12.63 10.23 20.12
CA GLU A 436 11.50 10.49 21.04
C GLU A 436 10.73 9.20 21.37
N ILE A 437 10.41 8.40 20.33
CA ILE A 437 9.71 7.13 20.47
C ILE A 437 10.54 6.14 21.30
N PHE A 438 11.84 6.01 21.00
CA PHE A 438 12.74 5.13 21.74
C PHE A 438 12.83 5.52 23.21
N HIS A 439 13.01 6.81 23.52
CA HIS A 439 13.07 7.31 24.89
C HIS A 439 11.76 7.05 25.64
N ARG A 440 10.61 7.19 24.98
CA ARG A 440 9.31 6.87 25.60
C ARG A 440 9.13 5.38 25.86
N PHE A 441 9.57 4.50 24.95
CA PHE A 441 9.63 3.07 25.24
C PHE A 441 10.54 2.77 26.43
N SER A 442 11.73 3.40 26.49
CA SER A 442 12.66 3.27 27.61
C SER A 442 12.10 3.81 28.94
N ASP A 443 11.32 4.89 28.89
CA ASP A 443 10.66 5.43 30.08
C ASP A 443 9.49 4.57 30.54
N LYS A 444 8.70 4.02 29.60
CA LYS A 444 7.70 3.00 29.91
C LYS A 444 8.36 1.78 30.53
N SER A 445 9.49 1.35 29.96
CA SER A 445 10.18 0.13 30.37
C SER A 445 10.71 0.21 31.80
N ARG A 446 11.15 1.41 32.20
CA ARG A 446 11.63 1.75 33.55
C ARG A 446 10.53 2.20 34.51
N GLY A 447 9.26 2.19 34.09
CA GLY A 447 8.11 2.59 34.92
C GLY A 447 7.95 4.10 35.12
N LYS A 448 8.72 4.96 34.43
CA LYS A 448 8.63 6.42 34.55
C LYS A 448 7.33 7.00 34.01
N LEU A 449 6.74 6.37 32.99
CA LEU A 449 5.42 6.75 32.46
C LEU A 449 4.26 6.19 33.30
N GLY A 450 4.56 5.48 34.39
CA GLY A 450 3.58 4.75 35.18
C GLY A 450 2.93 3.58 34.43
N ASN A 451 1.95 2.97 35.08
CA ASN A 451 1.29 1.77 34.58
C ASN A 451 0.17 2.07 33.57
N GLU A 452 -0.42 3.26 33.62
CA GLU A 452 -1.60 3.61 32.83
C GLU A 452 -1.28 3.99 31.38
N ALA A 453 -0.12 4.60 31.10
CA ALA A 453 0.26 5.01 29.75
C ALA A 453 0.27 3.83 28.77
N LYS A 454 -0.49 3.93 27.69
CA LYS A 454 -0.70 2.85 26.70
C LYS A 454 -0.47 3.31 25.27
N PHE A 455 -1.04 4.44 24.87
CA PHE A 455 -1.15 4.82 23.46
C PHE A 455 -0.69 6.26 23.24
N TYR A 456 0.23 6.45 22.30
CA TYR A 456 0.75 7.75 21.96
C TYR A 456 0.67 7.97 20.44
N ALA A 457 -0.13 8.95 20.05
CA ALA A 457 -0.38 9.27 18.66
C ALA A 457 0.35 10.52 18.18
N TYR A 458 0.78 10.49 16.92
CA TYR A 458 1.34 11.59 16.17
C TYR A 458 0.54 11.79 14.87
N SER A 459 -0.09 12.94 14.71
CA SER A 459 -0.75 13.39 13.48
C SER A 459 0.19 14.31 12.70
N ALA A 460 0.65 13.85 11.54
CA ALA A 460 1.79 14.42 10.85
C ALA A 460 1.67 14.32 9.33
N HIS A 461 2.81 14.20 8.65
CA HIS A 461 2.95 14.36 7.21
C HIS A 461 3.42 13.04 6.57
N ASP A 462 3.31 12.99 5.25
CA ASP A 462 3.92 11.95 4.42
C ASP A 462 5.44 11.92 4.61
N SER A 463 6.08 13.10 4.56
CA SER A 463 7.50 13.31 4.82
C SER A 463 7.94 12.78 6.19
N THR A 464 7.11 12.94 7.22
CA THR A 464 7.36 12.39 8.57
C THR A 464 7.41 10.86 8.56
N ILE A 465 6.41 10.22 7.93
CA ILE A 465 6.37 8.75 7.82
C ILE A 465 7.53 8.24 6.97
N ALA A 466 7.80 8.90 5.84
CA ALA A 466 8.89 8.58 4.95
C ALA A 466 10.24 8.63 5.66
N ALA A 467 10.51 9.72 6.39
CA ALA A 467 11.75 9.90 7.14
C ALA A 467 11.89 8.86 8.28
N LEU A 468 10.81 8.56 9.00
CA LEU A 468 10.83 7.57 10.08
C LEU A 468 11.06 6.15 9.54
N LEU A 469 10.36 5.76 8.46
CA LEU A 469 10.58 4.49 7.77
C LEU A 469 12.02 4.36 7.27
N ALA A 470 12.54 5.38 6.57
CA ALA A 470 13.91 5.40 6.09
C ALA A 470 14.92 5.29 7.25
N THR A 471 14.65 5.95 8.37
CA THR A 471 15.49 5.86 9.59
C THR A 471 15.48 4.46 10.20
N LEU A 472 14.35 3.76 10.18
CA LEU A 472 14.23 2.34 10.52
C LEU A 472 14.87 1.40 9.48
N GLY A 473 15.36 1.92 8.34
CA GLY A 473 15.93 1.13 7.25
C GLY A 473 14.89 0.53 6.30
N ILE A 474 13.64 0.98 6.39
CA ILE A 474 12.51 0.52 5.59
C ILE A 474 12.28 1.55 4.48
N PHE A 475 12.60 1.21 3.23
CA PHE A 475 12.36 2.08 2.08
C PHE A 475 11.05 1.69 1.41
N TYR A 476 10.16 2.67 1.22
CA TYR A 476 8.86 2.49 0.58
C TYR A 476 9.04 2.54 -0.95
N GLU A 477 8.28 1.77 -1.73
CA GLU A 477 8.24 1.94 -3.19
C GLU A 477 7.20 3.00 -3.61
N ILE A 478 6.12 3.09 -2.84
CA ILE A 478 5.02 4.04 -3.02
C ILE A 478 5.09 5.05 -1.88
N TYR A 479 5.11 6.35 -2.20
CA TYR A 479 5.14 7.39 -1.18
C TYR A 479 3.91 7.32 -0.27
N PRO A 480 4.02 7.65 1.03
CA PRO A 480 2.92 7.49 1.99
C PRO A 480 1.62 8.17 1.53
N LYS A 481 0.54 7.40 1.36
CA LYS A 481 -0.79 7.91 0.95
C LYS A 481 -1.53 8.63 2.08
N TYR A 482 -2.59 9.38 1.76
CA TYR A 482 -3.44 10.02 2.77
C TYR A 482 -3.98 9.03 3.79
N ALA A 483 -4.03 9.44 5.06
CA ALA A 483 -4.45 8.60 6.19
C ALA A 483 -3.75 7.22 6.29
N THR A 484 -2.55 7.08 5.73
CA THR A 484 -1.67 5.96 6.08
C THR A 484 -1.19 6.09 7.53
N CYS A 485 -0.95 4.96 8.19
CA CYS A 485 -0.56 4.91 9.60
C CYS A 485 0.57 3.90 9.83
N LEU A 486 1.70 4.39 10.36
CA LEU A 486 2.75 3.59 10.94
C LEU A 486 2.42 3.30 12.41
N LEU A 487 2.63 2.06 12.84
CA LEU A 487 2.43 1.61 14.21
C LEU A 487 3.72 0.98 14.71
N ILE A 488 4.19 1.40 15.88
CA ILE A 488 5.35 0.83 16.54
C ILE A 488 4.87 0.33 17.90
N GLU A 489 4.86 -0.99 18.05
CA GLU A 489 4.30 -1.69 19.21
C GLU A 489 5.43 -2.24 20.07
N MET A 490 5.34 -2.02 21.38
CA MET A 490 6.19 -2.66 22.38
C MET A 490 5.41 -3.77 23.07
N HIS A 491 5.91 -4.99 22.94
CA HIS A 491 5.37 -6.19 23.58
C HIS A 491 6.26 -6.63 24.72
N LYS A 492 5.66 -6.94 25.86
CA LYS A 492 6.32 -7.53 27.01
C LYS A 492 6.15 -9.04 26.96
N MET A 493 7.25 -9.75 26.70
CA MET A 493 7.27 -11.20 26.60
C MET A 493 7.24 -11.87 27.98
N PRO A 494 6.90 -13.18 28.10
CA PRO A 494 6.86 -13.90 29.38
C PRO A 494 8.18 -13.91 30.16
N ASN A 495 9.31 -13.75 29.46
CA ASN A 495 10.65 -13.63 30.05
C ASN A 495 11.01 -12.17 30.42
N GLU A 496 10.02 -11.28 30.50
CA GLU A 496 10.16 -9.84 30.77
C GLU A 496 10.92 -9.05 29.69
N THR A 497 11.36 -9.69 28.60
CA THR A 497 12.00 -9.01 27.48
C THR A 497 10.98 -8.18 26.70
N ARG A 498 11.38 -6.96 26.32
CA ARG A 498 10.56 -6.06 25.50
C ARG A 498 10.95 -6.14 24.04
N VAL A 499 10.00 -6.52 23.21
CA VAL A 499 10.15 -6.67 21.76
C VAL A 499 9.42 -5.54 21.06
N ILE A 500 10.07 -4.94 20.07
CA ILE A 500 9.52 -3.88 19.23
C ILE A 500 9.09 -4.47 17.89
N ARG A 501 7.87 -4.13 17.46
CA ARG A 501 7.29 -4.53 16.18
C ARG A 501 6.80 -3.32 15.43
N VAL A 502 7.05 -3.28 14.12
CA VAL A 502 6.67 -2.15 13.26
C VAL A 502 5.64 -2.63 12.25
N PHE A 503 4.52 -1.94 12.18
CA PHE A 503 3.45 -2.20 11.23
C PHE A 503 3.10 -0.95 10.44
N HIS A 504 2.60 -1.10 9.22
CA HIS A 504 2.21 0.00 8.36
C HIS A 504 0.92 -0.33 7.64
N LYS A 505 -0.11 0.48 7.91
CA LYS A 505 -1.36 0.50 7.15
C LYS A 505 -1.18 1.46 5.97
N ASN A 506 -0.51 0.97 4.92
CA ASN A 506 -0.02 1.80 3.80
C ASN A 506 -1.13 2.27 2.83
N ASP A 507 -2.33 1.71 2.91
CA ASP A 507 -3.47 2.06 2.05
C ASP A 507 -4.57 2.75 2.84
N THR A 508 -5.15 3.80 2.26
CA THR A 508 -6.16 4.68 2.88
C THR A 508 -7.44 3.92 3.26
N ASP A 509 -8.12 3.32 2.28
CA ASP A 509 -9.45 2.73 2.47
C ASP A 509 -9.45 1.19 2.58
N ILE A 510 -8.27 0.58 2.60
CA ILE A 510 -8.11 -0.88 2.69
C ILE A 510 -7.52 -1.22 4.05
N ASP A 511 -8.05 -2.25 4.69
CA ASP A 511 -7.58 -2.76 5.98
C ASP A 511 -6.29 -3.60 5.85
N ARG A 512 -5.44 -3.28 4.86
CA ARG A 512 -4.16 -3.96 4.62
C ARG A 512 -3.13 -3.49 5.64
N LEU A 513 -2.57 -4.43 6.39
CA LEU A 513 -1.55 -4.16 7.40
C LEU A 513 -0.29 -4.96 7.11
N ILE A 514 0.83 -4.26 7.01
CA ILE A 514 2.14 -4.85 6.72
C ILE A 514 3.00 -4.79 7.97
N GLU A 515 3.51 -5.92 8.45
CA GLU A 515 4.56 -5.97 9.47
C GLU A 515 5.93 -5.91 8.80
N TYR A 516 6.78 -4.98 9.24
CA TYR A 516 8.16 -4.84 8.76
C TYR A 516 9.15 -5.43 9.77
N SER A 517 10.17 -6.13 9.27
CA SER A 517 11.40 -6.35 10.01
C SER A 517 12.19 -5.05 10.08
N ILE A 518 12.97 -4.85 11.14
CA ILE A 518 13.85 -3.68 11.28
C ILE A 518 15.28 -4.08 10.89
N PRO A 519 15.79 -3.67 9.72
CA PRO A 519 17.16 -3.98 9.33
C PRO A 519 18.18 -3.56 10.37
N GLY A 520 19.12 -4.46 10.64
CA GLY A 520 20.15 -4.25 11.66
C GLY A 520 19.75 -4.73 13.06
N CYS A 521 18.46 -5.00 13.32
CA CYS A 521 18.00 -5.53 14.60
C CYS A 521 17.68 -7.02 14.50
N ASP A 522 18.34 -7.85 15.31
CA ASP A 522 18.13 -9.31 15.34
C ASP A 522 16.67 -9.65 15.66
N ALA A 523 16.09 -10.66 14.99
CA ALA A 523 14.73 -11.10 15.26
C ALA A 523 14.69 -12.06 16.47
N PRO A 524 13.85 -11.81 17.51
CA PRO A 524 12.93 -10.68 17.68
C PRO A 524 13.64 -9.39 18.10
N CYS A 525 13.28 -8.26 17.49
CA CYS A 525 13.95 -6.99 17.75
C CYS A 525 13.64 -6.52 19.17
N THR A 526 14.64 -6.55 20.06
CA THR A 526 14.48 -6.10 21.45
C THR A 526 14.60 -4.59 21.55
N LEU A 527 14.04 -4.00 22.61
CA LEU A 527 14.22 -2.57 22.90
C LEU A 527 15.71 -2.20 23.01
N GLU A 528 16.52 -3.06 23.62
CA GLU A 528 17.97 -2.85 23.73
C GLU A 528 18.68 -2.95 22.37
N GLY A 529 18.31 -3.92 21.54
CA GLY A 529 18.83 -4.07 20.17
C GLY A 529 18.50 -2.84 19.32
N LEU A 530 17.23 -2.40 19.34
CA LEU A 530 16.81 -1.20 18.62
C LEU A 530 17.65 0.02 19.00
N GLY A 531 17.89 0.22 20.30
CA GLY A 531 18.73 1.32 20.79
C GLY A 531 20.18 1.18 20.34
N LYS A 532 20.75 -0.02 20.37
CA LYS A 532 22.13 -0.27 19.94
C LYS A 532 22.33 0.04 18.46
N ASP A 533 21.40 -0.38 17.61
CA ASP A 533 21.61 -0.37 16.16
C ASP A 533 21.19 0.97 15.51
N LEU A 534 20.19 1.65 16.07
CA LEU A 534 19.63 2.89 15.52
C LEU A 534 20.04 4.16 16.27
N SER A 535 20.69 4.08 17.43
CA SER A 535 21.15 5.27 18.17
C SER A 535 22.13 6.15 17.39
N LYS A 536 22.84 5.61 16.39
CA LYS A 536 23.64 6.41 15.47
C LYS A 536 22.82 7.46 14.70
N TYR A 537 21.51 7.29 14.61
CA TYR A 537 20.58 8.23 14.01
C TYR A 537 19.94 9.18 15.02
N PHE A 538 20.23 9.07 16.32
CA PHE A 538 19.70 10.00 17.32
C PHE A 538 20.64 11.22 17.41
N PRO A 539 20.18 12.43 17.07
CA PRO A 539 21.01 13.63 17.13
C PRO A 539 21.42 13.92 18.59
N ASP A 540 22.69 14.23 18.82
CA ASP A 540 23.19 14.55 20.16
C ASP A 540 22.76 15.96 20.57
N ASP A 541 22.84 16.89 19.62
CA ASP A 541 22.38 18.27 19.72
C ASP A 541 21.90 18.69 18.33
N TRP A 542 20.60 18.50 18.09
CA TRP A 542 20.01 18.71 16.77
C TRP A 542 20.22 20.15 16.28
N GLU A 543 20.08 21.14 17.16
CA GLU A 543 20.23 22.56 16.85
C GLU A 543 21.67 22.87 16.39
N LYS A 544 22.67 22.31 17.08
CA LYS A 544 24.07 22.42 16.69
C LYS A 544 24.38 21.66 15.40
N GLU A 545 23.88 20.44 15.24
CA GLU A 545 24.12 19.63 14.04
C GLU A 545 23.45 20.22 12.78
N CYS A 546 22.32 20.93 12.95
CA CYS A 546 21.68 21.70 11.89
C CYS A 546 22.39 23.03 11.57
N GLY A 547 23.34 23.47 12.40
CA GLY A 547 24.05 24.73 12.22
C GLY A 547 23.26 25.98 12.65
N LEU A 548 22.31 25.83 13.57
CA LEU A 548 21.45 26.91 14.05
C LEU A 548 22.04 27.68 15.25
N VAL A 549 23.18 27.23 15.78
CA VAL A 549 23.85 27.86 16.92
C VAL A 549 24.88 28.87 16.42
N GLN A 550 24.63 30.17 16.66
CA GLN A 550 25.60 31.24 16.43
C GLN A 550 25.86 31.98 17.76
N GLY A 551 27.13 32.09 18.16
CA GLY A 551 27.50 32.83 19.37
C GLY A 551 27.01 32.24 20.71
N GLY A 552 26.48 31.01 20.71
CA GLY A 552 25.94 30.34 21.91
C GLY A 552 24.43 30.44 22.08
N GLU A 553 23.73 31.11 21.16
CA GLU A 553 22.26 31.19 21.14
C GLU A 553 21.68 30.43 19.94
N VAL A 554 20.49 29.84 20.12
CA VAL A 554 19.74 29.15 19.06
C VAL A 554 19.00 30.19 18.24
N VAL A 555 19.34 30.29 16.96
CA VAL A 555 18.66 31.18 16.02
C VAL A 555 17.56 30.37 15.32
N TYR A 556 16.34 30.46 15.82
CA TYR A 556 15.17 30.03 15.07
C TYR A 556 14.89 31.11 14.01
N LEU A 557 15.12 30.76 12.74
CA LEU A 557 14.79 31.63 11.60
C LEU A 557 13.29 31.62 11.29
#